data_AF-A0A3B8R4J9-F1
#
_entry.id   AF-A0A3B8R4J9-F1
#
_cell.length_a   1.000
_cell.length_b   1.000
_cell.length_c   1.000
_cell.angle_alpha   90.00
_cell.angle_beta   90.00
_cell.angle_gamma   90.00
#
_symmetry.space_group_name_H-M   'P 1'
#
loop_
_entity.id
_entity.type
_entity.pdbx_description
1 polymer ?
#
loop_
_entity_poly.entity_id
_entity_poly.type
_entity_poly.pdbx_seq_one_letter_code
_entity_poly.pdbx_strand_id
1 'polypeptide(L)'
;GSSVHGREGLVGARPAGEIGLHAVRGGDIIGEHQVLFAMNGERIELTHRAASRSNFAEGALRAARWGVASGLTGLFDMRDVLGLDRDLSD
;
A
#
# COMPACT_ATOMS: atom_id res chain seq x y z
N GLY A 1 -12.84 -10.83 2.73
CA GLY A 1 -12.91 -10.51 4.16
C GLY A 1 -13.64 -9.19 4.35
N SER A 2 -14.31 -8.96 5.47
CA SER A 2 -14.89 -7.66 5.81
C SER A 2 -13.82 -6.73 6.37
N SER A 3 -13.83 -5.45 5.98
CA SER A 3 -12.97 -4.42 6.56
C SER A 3 -13.59 -3.82 7.82
N VAL A 4 -12.80 -3.67 8.90
CA VAL A 4 -13.24 -3.11 10.19
C VAL A 4 -12.33 -1.95 10.59
N HIS A 5 -12.92 -0.78 10.86
CA HIS A 5 -12.20 0.49 11.06
C HIS A 5 -11.87 0.83 12.52
N GLY A 6 -12.14 -0.10 13.44
CA GLY A 6 -11.95 0.06 14.87
C GLY A 6 -12.71 -1.00 15.65
N ARG A 7 -12.28 -1.23 16.89
CA ARG A 7 -12.91 -2.13 17.85
C ARG A 7 -12.94 -1.41 19.20
N GLU A 8 -14.12 -1.17 19.74
CA GLU A 8 -14.31 -0.39 20.97
C GLU A 8 -15.15 -1.18 21.98
N GLY A 9 -14.71 -1.23 23.24
CA GLY A 9 -15.38 -1.97 24.30
C GLY A 9 -15.18 -3.49 24.22
N LEU A 10 -16.17 -4.25 24.69
CA LEU A 10 -16.14 -5.72 24.78
C LEU A 10 -16.65 -6.37 23.48
N VAL A 11 -15.81 -6.36 22.45
CA VAL A 11 -16.12 -6.79 21.08
C VAL A 11 -16.00 -8.30 20.82
N GLY A 12 -15.54 -9.08 21.79
CA GLY A 12 -15.31 -10.52 21.63
C GLY A 12 -14.15 -10.88 20.69
N ALA A 13 -14.05 -12.16 20.31
CA ALA A 13 -12.98 -12.70 19.47
C ALA A 13 -12.99 -12.10 18.05
N ARG A 14 -11.83 -12.08 17.39
CA ARG A 14 -11.71 -11.63 16.00
C ARG A 14 -12.20 -12.72 15.02
N PRO A 15 -13.19 -12.45 14.16
CA PRO A 15 -13.61 -13.36 13.11
C PRO A 15 -12.49 -13.66 12.11
N ALA A 16 -12.49 -14.89 11.58
CA ALA A 16 -11.59 -15.26 10.49
C ALA A 16 -11.87 -14.41 9.25
N GLY A 17 -10.80 -13.94 8.59
CA GLY A 17 -10.91 -13.12 7.37
C GLY A 17 -11.25 -11.64 7.59
N GLU A 18 -11.46 -11.17 8.82
CA GLU A 18 -11.58 -9.73 9.12
C GLU A 18 -10.29 -8.98 8.74
N ILE A 19 -10.37 -7.80 8.13
CA ILE A 19 -9.21 -6.93 7.90
C ILE A 19 -9.35 -5.69 8.80
N GLY A 20 -8.49 -5.58 9.81
CA GLY A 20 -8.45 -4.43 10.70
C GLY A 20 -7.76 -3.24 10.05
N LEU A 21 -8.39 -2.07 10.13
CA LEU A 21 -7.88 -0.80 9.62
C LEU A 21 -7.74 0.18 10.77
N HIS A 22 -6.52 0.70 10.95
CA HIS A 22 -6.22 1.70 11.97
C HIS A 22 -5.60 2.93 11.33
N ALA A 23 -6.11 4.10 11.71
CA ALA A 23 -5.70 5.39 11.16
C ALA A 23 -5.17 6.28 12.28
N VAL A 24 -3.84 6.30 12.44
CA VAL A 24 -3.17 7.17 13.42
C VAL A 24 -3.03 8.58 12.83
N ARG A 25 -3.18 9.61 13.68
CA ARG A 25 -2.94 11.02 13.35
C ARG A 25 -2.06 11.62 14.44
N GLY A 26 -0.99 12.30 14.05
CA GLY A 26 -0.09 12.95 15.01
C GLY A 26 0.99 13.78 14.33
N GLY A 27 1.25 14.95 14.90
CA GLY A 27 2.40 15.80 14.56
C GLY A 27 2.61 16.04 13.06
N ASP A 28 3.83 15.81 12.64
CA ASP A 28 4.40 16.07 11.31
C ASP A 28 4.55 14.78 10.47
N ILE A 29 3.87 13.70 10.84
CA ILE A 29 3.91 12.43 10.11
C ILE A 29 3.42 12.65 8.67
N ILE A 30 4.33 12.48 7.71
CA ILE A 30 4.01 12.61 6.29
C ILE A 30 3.11 11.46 5.82
N GLY A 31 3.44 10.23 6.22
CA GLY A 31 2.65 9.04 5.93
C GLY A 31 3.41 7.76 6.30
N GLU A 32 2.76 6.91 7.09
CA GLU A 32 3.20 5.57 7.41
C GLU A 32 2.05 4.59 7.15
N HIS A 33 2.33 3.51 6.44
CA HIS A 33 1.39 2.42 6.21
C HIS A 33 2.06 1.11 6.59
N GLN A 34 1.38 0.30 7.39
CA GLN A 34 1.85 -1.02 7.78
C GLN A 34 0.77 -2.06 7.46
N VAL A 35 1.19 -3.18 6.88
CA VAL A 35 0.41 -4.41 6.82
C VAL A 35 1.05 -5.42 7.75
N LEU A 36 0.28 -5.89 8.73
CA LEU A 36 0.71 -6.88 9.72
C LEU A 36 0.00 -8.21 9.45
N PHE A 37 0.80 -9.25 9.25
CA PHE A 37 0.36 -10.65 9.27
C PHE A 37 0.80 -11.25 10.60
N ALA A 38 -0.14 -11.46 11.52
CA ALA A 38 0.12 -12.02 12.85
C ALA A 38 -0.47 -13.43 12.96
N MET A 39 0.37 -14.41 13.31
CA MET A 39 0.03 -15.81 13.46
C MET A 39 0.51 -16.32 14.83
N ASN A 40 0.25 -17.58 15.16
CA ASN A 40 0.72 -18.14 16.42
C ASN A 40 2.26 -18.24 16.42
N GLY A 41 2.91 -17.49 17.29
CA GLY A 41 4.36 -17.55 17.50
C GLY A 41 5.20 -16.71 16.54
N GLU A 42 4.61 -16.08 15.51
CA GLU A 42 5.35 -15.26 14.56
C GLU A 42 4.52 -14.12 13.94
N ARG A 43 5.21 -13.15 13.34
CA ARG A 43 4.61 -12.06 12.60
C ARG A 43 5.46 -11.61 11.42
N ILE A 44 4.80 -11.20 10.34
CA ILE A 44 5.41 -10.55 9.18
C ILE A 44 4.82 -9.15 9.07
N GLU A 45 5.69 -8.15 8.93
CA GLU A 45 5.30 -6.74 8.82
C GLU A 45 5.86 -6.14 7.53
N LEU A 46 4.97 -5.59 6.70
CA LEU A 46 5.34 -4.80 5.53
C LEU A 46 5.05 -3.33 5.84
N THR A 47 6.09 -2.52 5.95
CA THR A 47 5.95 -1.12 6.36
C THR A 47 6.53 -0.17 5.31
N HIS A 48 5.72 0.81 4.88
CA HIS A 48 6.13 1.92 4.05
C HIS A 48 6.10 3.22 4.86
N ARG A 49 7.24 3.91 4.95
CA ARG A 49 7.38 5.21 5.61
C ARG A 49 7.86 6.25 4.61
N ALA A 50 7.06 7.29 4.40
CA ALA A 50 7.45 8.41 3.55
C ALA A 50 8.23 9.45 4.38
N ALA A 51 9.49 9.67 4.03
CA ALA A 51 10.30 10.73 4.64
C ALA A 51 9.94 12.13 4.11
N SER A 52 9.41 12.23 2.90
CA SER A 52 9.05 13.49 2.24
C SER A 52 8.00 13.26 1.15
N ARG A 53 7.23 14.31 0.84
CA ARG A 53 6.29 14.32 -0.31
C ARG A 53 7.00 14.35 -1.66
N SER A 54 8.28 14.71 -1.70
CA SER A 54 9.09 14.67 -2.93
C SER A 54 9.17 13.26 -3.54
N ASN A 55 9.03 12.22 -2.73
CA ASN A 55 9.02 10.83 -3.20
C ASN A 55 7.92 10.58 -4.25
N PHE A 56 6.73 11.16 -4.03
CA PHE A 56 5.60 11.01 -4.95
C PHE A 56 5.78 11.87 -6.21
N ALA A 57 6.37 13.06 -6.06
CA ALA A 57 6.68 13.94 -7.19
C ALA A 57 7.70 13.28 -8.14
N GLU A 58 8.74 12.64 -7.60
CA GLU A 58 9.71 11.90 -8.41
C GLU A 58 9.06 10.69 -9.11
N GLY A 59 8.14 9.99 -8.43
CA GLY A 59 7.34 8.93 -9.04
C GLY A 59 6.53 9.42 -10.24
N ALA A 60 5.88 10.58 -10.12
CA ALA A 60 5.13 11.19 -11.22
C ALA A 60 6.03 11.60 -12.39
N LEU A 61 7.20 12.18 -12.12
CA LEU A 61 8.18 12.52 -13.16
C LEU A 61 8.72 11.26 -13.86
N ARG A 62 8.96 10.18 -13.11
CA ARG A 62 9.34 8.89 -13.68
C ARG A 62 8.23 8.33 -14.59
N ALA A 63 6.97 8.38 -14.16
CA ALA A 63 5.83 7.94 -14.96
C ALA A 63 5.69 8.74 -16.26
N ALA A 64 5.86 10.07 -16.20
CA ALA A 64 5.84 10.93 -17.38
C ALA A 64 6.95 10.57 -18.39
N ARG A 65 8.19 10.38 -17.91
CA ARG A 65 9.32 9.96 -18.76
C ARG A 65 9.07 8.57 -19.37
N TRP A 66 8.55 7.64 -18.58
CA TRP A 66 8.19 6.30 -19.05
C TRP A 66 7.14 6.35 -20.16
N GLY A 67 6.07 7.15 -19.99
CA GLY A 67 5.00 7.27 -20.98
C GLY A 67 5.47 7.84 -22.33
N VAL A 68 6.37 8.82 -22.30
CA VAL A 68 7.00 9.34 -23.53
C VAL A 68 7.87 8.29 -24.20
N ALA A 69 8.63 7.51 -23.41
CA ALA A 69 9.55 6.50 -23.93
C ALA A 69 8.85 5.23 -24.44
N SER A 70 7.73 4.82 -23.83
CA SER A 70 7.02 3.60 -24.22
C SER A 70 6.29 3.76 -25.56
N GLY A 71 5.81 4.96 -25.89
CA GLY A 71 5.03 5.24 -27.09
C GLY A 71 3.67 4.53 -27.12
N LEU A 72 3.24 3.95 -25.99
CA LEU A 72 1.99 3.20 -25.89
C LEU A 72 0.81 4.14 -25.62
N THR A 73 -0.36 3.80 -26.17
CA THR A 73 -1.62 4.48 -25.87
C THR A 73 -2.48 3.56 -25.01
N GLY A 74 -2.96 4.06 -23.87
CA GLY A 74 -3.74 3.27 -22.93
C GLY A 74 -3.82 3.94 -21.56
N LEU A 75 -4.47 3.26 -20.62
CA LEU A 75 -4.45 3.61 -19.21
C LEU A 75 -3.41 2.73 -18.52
N PHE A 76 -2.42 3.38 -17.91
CA PHE A 76 -1.30 2.72 -17.23
C PHE A 76 -1.24 3.17 -15.77
N ASP A 77 -0.67 2.35 -14.91
CA ASP A 77 -0.41 2.66 -13.51
C ASP A 77 1.08 2.51 -13.14
N MET A 78 1.41 2.62 -11.84
CA MET A 78 2.80 2.53 -11.41
C MET A 78 3.39 1.12 -11.48
N ARG A 79 2.60 0.06 -11.63
CA ARG A 79 3.08 -1.29 -11.90
C ARG A 79 3.69 -1.38 -13.28
N ASP A 80 3.06 -0.79 -14.30
CA ASP A 80 3.61 -0.68 -15.65
C ASP A 80 4.95 0.08 -15.65
N VAL A 81 4.97 1.25 -14.99
CA VAL A 81 6.16 2.13 -14.89
C VAL A 81 7.32 1.45 -14.15
N LEU A 82 7.01 0.57 -13.20
CA LEU A 82 8.00 -0.16 -12.40
C LEU A 82 8.31 -1.55 -12.95
N GLY A 83 7.60 -2.03 -13.97
CA GLY A 83 7.75 -3.39 -14.52
C GLY A 83 7.36 -4.47 -13.51
N LEU A 84 6.30 -4.25 -12.73
CA LEU A 84 5.86 -5.15 -11.66
C LEU A 84 4.66 -6.02 -12.02
N ASP A 85 4.09 -5.87 -13.20
CA ASP A 85 3.05 -6.78 -13.67
C ASP A 85 3.65 -8.16 -13.89
N ARG A 86 3.01 -9.16 -13.28
CA ARG A 86 3.33 -10.56 -13.49
C ARG A 86 2.55 -11.02 -14.72
N ASP A 87 3.32 -11.34 -15.76
CA ASP A 87 2.95 -12.07 -16.97
C ASP A 87 2.20 -11.38 -18.11
N LEU A 88 2.89 -11.32 -19.27
CA LEU A 88 2.30 -11.54 -20.60
C LEU A 88 2.47 -13.02 -21.03
N SER A 89 2.66 -13.95 -20.09
CA SER A 89 2.97 -15.37 -20.36
C SER A 89 2.28 -16.41 -19.46
N ASP A 90 1.05 -16.14 -19.02
CA ASP A 90 0.10 -17.20 -18.60
C ASP A 90 -0.97 -17.43 -19.70
#